data_AF-A0A138AJR0-F1
#
_entry.id   AF-A0A138AJR0-F1
#
_cell.length_a   1.000
_cell.length_b   1.000
_cell.length_c   1.000
_cell.angle_alpha   90.00
_cell.angle_beta   90.00
_cell.angle_gamma   90.00
#
_symmetry.space_group_name_H-M   'P 1'
#
loop_
_entity.id
_entity.type
_entity.pdbx_description
1 polymer ?
#
loop_
_entity_poly.entity_id
_entity_poly.type
_entity_poly.pdbx_seq_one_letter_code
_entity_poly.pdbx_strand_id
1 'polypeptide(L)'
;MKVGIVPIRPLDLGGLYGGAFAAIRANPAVMVGLTAIVVVLSQVVTFLAQIPLTTVSTDPKADDDASVALILGSSAASLGISLIAAIATLFLTGVLTVVVARSVLGEKTSIGEAARLVGPRLLPLIGLSVIQFLIFFVPMLLIFGAAIGMTIGGLGNTGMVVGTVLVAVLAFVLIVAGAIALMPAFSLSYQAVVLERLGPITALRRAWRLQEPGYWRLVGILLLTYVVTGIVAAIVAIPFGVGTALVESGDATRNLAGGTVVGLAIAAVGSAIGQVLTVPFTAGVQALLYIDQRMRNEGLDHALRAEAIHRWQTGTVGVPTENLWVSSGYPQQY
;
A
#
# COMPACT_ATOMS: atom_id res chain seq x y z
N MET A 1 -7.44 -29.60 -8.68
CA MET A 1 -8.20 -29.57 -7.41
C MET A 1 -8.28 -28.15 -6.88
N LYS A 2 -9.44 -27.77 -6.34
CA LYS A 2 -9.68 -26.49 -5.65
C LYS A 2 -10.10 -26.87 -4.22
N VAL A 3 -9.30 -26.48 -3.24
CA VAL A 3 -9.57 -26.83 -1.82
C VAL A 3 -10.07 -25.60 -1.07
N GLY A 4 -9.47 -24.42 -1.33
CA GLY A 4 -9.98 -23.13 -0.86
C GLY A 4 -10.44 -22.22 -1.99
N ILE A 5 -10.04 -20.95 -1.90
CA ILE A 5 -10.53 -19.88 -2.79
C ILE A 5 -9.98 -19.96 -4.23
N VAL A 6 -8.82 -20.60 -4.43
CA VAL A 6 -8.12 -20.69 -5.74
C VAL A 6 -7.67 -22.13 -6.05
N PRO A 7 -7.49 -22.49 -7.33
CA PRO A 7 -6.89 -23.77 -7.68
C PRO A 7 -5.41 -23.79 -7.28
N ILE A 8 -4.92 -24.94 -6.80
CA ILE A 8 -3.50 -25.10 -6.42
C ILE A 8 -2.69 -25.40 -7.69
N ARG A 9 -2.50 -24.37 -8.51
CA ARG A 9 -1.66 -24.35 -9.72
C ARG A 9 -1.30 -22.89 -10.01
N PRO A 10 -0.25 -22.62 -10.81
CA PRO A 10 0.04 -21.27 -11.26
C PRO A 10 -1.21 -20.58 -11.83
N LEU A 11 -1.52 -19.41 -11.29
CA LEU A 11 -2.75 -18.68 -11.53
C LEU A 11 -2.65 -17.88 -12.83
N ASP A 12 -3.77 -17.68 -13.50
CA ASP A 12 -3.97 -16.69 -14.54
C ASP A 12 -4.63 -15.43 -13.95
N LEU A 13 -4.83 -14.39 -14.75
CA LEU A 13 -5.46 -13.15 -14.30
C LEU A 13 -6.85 -13.39 -13.71
N GLY A 14 -7.65 -14.24 -14.36
CA GLY A 14 -8.99 -14.61 -13.88
C GLY A 14 -8.95 -15.34 -12.53
N GLY A 15 -7.99 -16.25 -12.34
CA GLY A 15 -7.74 -16.94 -11.08
C GLY A 15 -7.31 -16.00 -9.96
N LEU A 16 -6.49 -15.00 -10.25
CA LEU A 16 -6.06 -13.97 -9.29
C LEU A 16 -7.23 -13.09 -8.84
N TYR A 17 -7.97 -12.52 -9.79
CA TYR A 17 -9.06 -11.57 -9.46
C TYR A 17 -10.26 -12.31 -8.86
N GLY A 18 -10.63 -13.45 -9.44
CA GLY A 18 -11.67 -14.33 -8.88
C GLY A 18 -11.29 -14.85 -7.49
N GLY A 19 -10.00 -15.16 -7.28
CA GLY A 19 -9.43 -15.52 -5.98
C GLY A 19 -9.55 -14.39 -4.96
N ALA A 20 -9.22 -13.16 -5.33
CA ALA A 20 -9.34 -12.00 -4.43
C ALA A 20 -10.79 -11.77 -3.98
N PHE A 21 -11.77 -11.84 -4.90
CA PHE A 21 -13.19 -11.79 -4.53
C PHE A 21 -13.65 -12.98 -3.69
N ALA A 22 -13.10 -14.16 -3.94
CA ALA A 22 -13.38 -15.34 -3.13
C ALA A 22 -12.79 -15.20 -1.71
N ALA A 23 -11.62 -14.57 -1.54
CA ALA A 23 -11.06 -14.25 -0.22
C ALA A 23 -11.97 -13.31 0.57
N ILE A 24 -12.47 -12.26 -0.08
CA ILE A 24 -13.42 -11.30 0.52
C ILE A 24 -14.70 -12.02 0.97
N ARG A 25 -15.27 -12.90 0.12
CA ARG A 25 -16.47 -13.67 0.45
C ARG A 25 -16.26 -14.74 1.51
N ALA A 26 -15.07 -15.32 1.60
CA ALA A 26 -14.76 -16.33 2.60
C ALA A 26 -14.60 -15.72 4.00
N ASN A 27 -14.06 -14.50 4.10
CA ASN A 27 -13.75 -13.83 5.37
C ASN A 27 -14.19 -12.35 5.39
N PRO A 28 -15.50 -12.04 5.23
CA PRO A 28 -15.97 -10.66 5.05
C PRO A 28 -15.74 -9.78 6.28
N ALA A 29 -15.83 -10.34 7.49
CA ALA A 29 -15.60 -9.60 8.73
C ALA A 29 -14.17 -9.05 8.83
N VAL A 30 -13.17 -9.84 8.40
CA VAL A 30 -11.77 -9.39 8.42
C VAL A 30 -11.43 -8.59 7.17
N MET A 31 -11.87 -9.04 5.99
CA MET A 31 -11.51 -8.39 4.73
C MET A 31 -12.17 -7.03 4.59
N VAL A 32 -13.45 -6.88 4.93
CA VAL A 32 -14.20 -5.61 4.79
C VAL A 32 -14.38 -4.92 6.14
N GLY A 33 -14.79 -5.66 7.18
CA GLY A 33 -15.08 -5.06 8.49
C GLY A 33 -13.86 -4.42 9.16
N LEU A 34 -12.75 -5.16 9.29
CA LEU A 34 -11.51 -4.61 9.83
C LEU A 34 -10.93 -3.50 8.95
N THR A 35 -10.99 -3.68 7.62
CA THR A 35 -10.58 -2.64 6.68
C THR A 35 -11.37 -1.35 6.89
N ALA A 36 -12.70 -1.44 7.02
CA ALA A 36 -13.56 -0.29 7.29
C ALA A 36 -13.18 0.42 8.59
N ILE A 37 -12.98 -0.33 9.67
CA ILE A 37 -12.56 0.25 10.95
C ILE A 37 -11.22 0.97 10.80
N VAL A 38 -10.21 0.30 10.24
CA VAL A 38 -8.85 0.87 10.11
C VAL A 38 -8.85 2.07 9.17
N VAL A 39 -9.51 1.98 8.02
CA VAL A 39 -9.59 3.07 7.04
C VAL A 39 -10.32 4.27 7.64
N VAL A 40 -11.48 4.08 8.26
CA VAL A 40 -12.23 5.19 8.87
C VAL A 40 -11.41 5.86 9.96
N LEU A 41 -10.75 5.09 10.83
CA LEU A 41 -9.86 5.66 11.85
C LEU A 41 -8.71 6.45 11.22
N SER A 42 -8.03 5.88 10.22
CA SER A 42 -6.95 6.57 9.49
C SER A 42 -7.43 7.86 8.80
N GLN A 43 -8.65 7.87 8.27
CA GLN A 43 -9.24 9.04 7.62
C GLN A 43 -9.62 10.12 8.63
N VAL A 44 -10.17 9.75 9.79
CA VAL A 44 -10.42 10.69 10.89
C VAL A 44 -9.10 11.31 11.37
N VAL A 45 -8.08 10.48 11.58
CA VAL A 45 -6.74 10.91 11.99
C VAL A 45 -6.15 11.89 10.97
N THR A 46 -6.21 11.56 9.68
CA THR A 46 -5.73 12.42 8.59
C THR A 46 -6.52 13.73 8.50
N PHE A 47 -7.85 13.66 8.60
CA PHE A 47 -8.73 14.84 8.61
C PHE A 47 -8.38 15.79 9.75
N LEU A 48 -8.22 15.27 10.97
CA LEU A 48 -7.84 16.07 12.14
C LEU A 48 -6.46 16.72 11.97
N ALA A 49 -5.51 16.04 11.32
CA ALA A 49 -4.21 16.62 10.98
C ALA A 49 -4.31 17.81 10.00
N GLN A 50 -5.35 17.87 9.16
CA GLN A 50 -5.51 18.93 8.18
C GLN A 50 -6.21 20.18 8.73
N ILE A 51 -6.94 20.09 9.85
CA ILE A 51 -7.66 21.22 10.44
C ILE A 51 -6.74 22.41 10.75
N PRO A 52 -5.57 22.25 11.42
CA PRO A 52 -4.66 23.37 11.67
C PRO A 52 -4.11 24.00 10.38
N LEU A 53 -4.04 23.25 9.28
CA LEU A 53 -3.56 23.76 7.99
C LEU A 53 -4.60 24.66 7.31
N THR A 54 -5.89 24.57 7.69
CA THR A 54 -6.93 25.47 7.16
C THR A 54 -6.83 26.91 7.69
N THR A 55 -6.14 27.11 8.81
CA THR A 55 -5.98 28.44 9.42
C THR A 55 -4.73 29.18 8.94
N VAL A 56 -3.83 28.51 8.22
CA VAL A 56 -2.61 29.13 7.69
C VAL A 56 -2.87 29.65 6.29
N SER A 57 -2.91 30.98 6.15
CA SER A 57 -3.12 31.66 4.86
C SER A 57 -1.96 31.41 3.91
N THR A 58 -2.27 31.23 2.62
CA THR A 58 -1.28 31.15 1.53
C THR A 58 -1.27 32.42 0.67
N ASP A 59 -1.85 33.52 1.16
CA ASP A 59 -1.85 34.81 0.46
C ASP A 59 -0.41 35.36 0.32
N PRO A 60 0.11 35.56 -0.91
CA PRO A 60 1.44 36.11 -1.16
C PRO A 60 1.67 37.51 -0.59
N LYS A 61 0.61 38.22 -0.18
CA LYS A 61 0.67 39.56 0.42
C LYS A 61 0.60 39.56 1.95
N ALA A 62 0.47 38.40 2.58
CA ALA A 62 0.49 38.29 4.03
C ALA A 62 1.91 38.58 4.56
N ASP A 63 2.03 39.64 5.36
CA ASP A 63 3.28 40.03 6.03
C ASP A 63 3.41 39.18 7.29
N ASP A 64 4.13 38.05 7.21
CA ASP A 64 4.13 37.07 8.30
C ASP A 64 5.48 36.35 8.45
N ASP A 65 6.42 36.97 9.17
CA ASP A 65 7.65 36.32 9.68
C ASP A 65 7.33 35.14 10.64
N ALA A 66 6.10 35.10 11.18
CA ALA A 66 5.56 33.99 11.99
C ALA A 66 5.18 32.75 11.17
N SER A 67 5.14 32.85 9.83
CA SER A 67 4.65 31.79 8.92
C SER A 67 5.54 30.56 8.94
N VAL A 68 6.87 30.69 8.93
CA VAL A 68 7.77 29.54 8.75
C VAL A 68 7.74 28.61 9.97
N ALA A 69 7.77 29.15 11.19
CA ALA A 69 7.71 28.33 12.41
C ALA A 69 6.35 27.63 12.56
N LEU A 70 5.25 28.31 12.19
CA LEU A 70 3.91 27.73 12.18
C LEU A 70 3.74 26.67 11.08
N ILE A 71 4.31 26.88 9.90
CA ILE A 71 4.34 25.90 8.81
C ILE A 71 5.17 24.68 9.21
N LEU A 72 6.36 24.87 9.78
CA LEU A 72 7.21 23.77 10.24
C LEU A 72 6.54 22.99 11.39
N GLY A 73 5.90 23.70 12.34
CA GLY A 73 5.18 23.08 13.45
C GLY A 73 3.96 22.28 12.99
N SER A 74 3.13 22.85 12.11
CA SER A 74 1.95 22.18 11.54
C SER A 74 2.33 21.02 10.61
N SER A 75 3.43 21.14 9.87
CA SER A 75 3.98 20.06 9.04
C SER A 75 4.56 18.92 9.90
N ALA A 76 5.27 19.23 10.97
CA ALA A 76 5.78 18.21 11.90
C ALA A 76 4.63 17.45 12.59
N ALA A 77 3.59 18.17 13.01
CA ALA A 77 2.39 17.58 13.60
C ALA A 77 1.64 16.69 12.59
N SER A 78 1.45 17.15 11.35
CA SER A 78 0.79 16.38 10.30
C SER A 78 1.58 15.12 9.92
N LEU A 79 2.92 15.21 9.85
CA LEU A 79 3.80 14.05 9.65
C LEU A 79 3.65 13.00 10.76
N GLY A 80 3.64 13.42 12.04
CA GLY A 80 3.45 12.51 13.17
C GLY A 80 2.09 11.80 13.12
N ILE A 81 1.04 12.53 12.76
CA ILE A 81 -0.33 12.01 12.63
C ILE A 81 -0.44 11.05 11.43
N SER A 82 0.16 11.39 10.28
CA SER A 82 0.21 10.52 9.10
C SER A 82 1.00 9.23 9.37
N LEU A 83 2.02 9.27 10.23
CA LEU A 83 2.77 8.08 10.61
C LEU A 83 1.88 7.07 11.36
N ILE A 84 0.98 7.54 12.23
CA ILE A 84 0.02 6.68 12.94
C ILE A 84 -0.92 6.00 11.94
N ALA A 85 -1.48 6.76 11.00
CA ALA A 85 -2.34 6.21 9.94
C ALA A 85 -1.58 5.22 9.03
N ALA A 86 -0.31 5.47 8.75
CA ALA A 86 0.55 4.57 7.99
C ALA A 86 0.76 3.24 8.74
N ILE A 87 1.05 3.28 10.05
CA ILE A 87 1.20 2.08 10.87
C ILE A 87 -0.09 1.25 10.89
N ALA A 88 -1.25 1.91 11.04
CA ALA A 88 -2.54 1.22 11.00
C ALA A 88 -2.78 0.52 9.65
N THR A 89 -2.41 1.19 8.55
CA THR A 89 -2.50 0.62 7.19
C THR A 89 -1.54 -0.55 7.00
N LEU A 90 -0.31 -0.47 7.52
CA LEU A 90 0.66 -1.57 7.48
C LEU A 90 0.18 -2.80 8.25
N PHE A 91 -0.39 -2.57 9.44
CA PHE A 91 -1.03 -3.62 10.22
C PHE A 91 -2.15 -4.29 9.42
N LEU A 92 -3.02 -3.50 8.77
CA LEU A 92 -4.10 -4.01 7.94
C LEU A 92 -3.56 -4.83 6.76
N THR A 93 -2.55 -4.35 6.03
CA THR A 93 -1.91 -5.09 4.93
C THR A 93 -1.39 -6.45 5.40
N GLY A 94 -0.75 -6.51 6.57
CA GLY A 94 -0.31 -7.77 7.15
C GLY A 94 -1.47 -8.72 7.47
N VAL A 95 -2.54 -8.20 8.08
CA VAL A 95 -3.72 -8.99 8.44
C VAL A 95 -4.41 -9.56 7.20
N LEU A 96 -4.64 -8.73 6.18
CA LEU A 96 -5.27 -9.16 4.93
C LEU A 96 -4.42 -10.21 4.22
N THR A 97 -3.09 -10.08 4.27
CA THR A 97 -2.16 -11.07 3.69
C THR A 97 -2.31 -12.45 4.35
N VAL A 98 -2.33 -12.50 5.70
CA VAL A 98 -2.52 -13.75 6.45
C VAL A 98 -3.87 -14.39 6.13
N VAL A 99 -4.93 -13.60 6.12
CA VAL A 99 -6.29 -14.08 5.84
C VAL A 99 -6.39 -14.68 4.45
N VAL A 100 -5.80 -14.02 3.44
CA VAL A 100 -5.80 -14.54 2.06
C VAL A 100 -5.00 -15.84 1.98
N ALA A 101 -3.81 -15.90 2.57
CA ALA A 101 -2.98 -17.10 2.60
C ALA A 101 -3.71 -18.30 3.22
N ARG A 102 -4.41 -18.09 4.34
CA ARG A 102 -5.24 -19.11 5.00
C ARG A 102 -6.48 -19.49 4.18
N SER A 103 -7.10 -18.52 3.51
CA SER A 103 -8.24 -18.76 2.62
C SER A 103 -7.89 -19.64 1.43
N VAL A 104 -6.64 -19.63 0.95
CA VAL A 104 -6.17 -20.55 -0.13
C VAL A 104 -6.33 -22.01 0.27
N LEU A 105 -6.13 -22.33 1.56
CA LEU A 105 -6.33 -23.67 2.13
C LEU A 105 -7.75 -23.90 2.67
N GLY A 106 -8.67 -22.97 2.43
CA GLY A 106 -10.08 -23.07 2.83
C GLY A 106 -10.35 -22.71 4.29
N GLU A 107 -9.38 -22.13 4.99
CA GLU A 107 -9.55 -21.75 6.39
C GLU A 107 -10.30 -20.41 6.54
N LYS A 108 -11.12 -20.33 7.59
CA LYS A 108 -11.71 -19.08 8.06
C LYS A 108 -10.86 -18.52 9.19
N THR A 109 -10.59 -17.23 9.15
CA THR A 109 -9.72 -16.56 10.13
C THR A 109 -10.52 -15.47 10.85
N SER A 110 -10.44 -15.44 12.18
CA SER A 110 -11.03 -14.35 12.98
C SER A 110 -10.12 -13.12 13.04
N ILE A 111 -10.69 -11.94 13.33
CA ILE A 111 -9.93 -10.68 13.44
C ILE A 111 -8.80 -10.80 14.49
N GLY A 112 -9.12 -11.33 15.67
CA GLY A 112 -8.15 -11.46 16.77
C GLY A 112 -7.03 -12.45 16.46
N GLU A 113 -7.33 -13.52 15.72
CA GLU A 113 -6.34 -14.52 15.32
C GLU A 113 -5.38 -13.98 14.26
N ALA A 114 -5.89 -13.27 13.24
CA ALA A 114 -5.05 -12.60 12.26
C ALA A 114 -4.16 -11.52 12.90
N ALA A 115 -4.73 -10.74 13.84
CA ALA A 115 -3.99 -9.72 14.57
C ALA A 115 -2.82 -10.31 15.39
N ARG A 116 -3.02 -11.45 16.04
CA ARG A 116 -1.95 -12.15 16.80
C ARG A 116 -0.82 -12.65 15.91
N LEU A 117 -1.14 -13.09 14.68
CA LEU A 117 -0.13 -13.55 13.73
C LEU A 117 0.73 -12.40 13.18
N VAL A 118 0.14 -11.20 13.04
CA VAL A 118 0.81 -10.02 12.47
C VAL A 118 1.51 -9.16 13.52
N GLY A 119 1.00 -9.11 14.76
CA GLY A 119 1.55 -8.27 15.84
C GLY A 119 3.07 -8.34 16.00
N PRO A 120 3.68 -9.55 16.12
CA PRO A 120 5.15 -9.70 16.22
C PRO A 120 5.93 -9.23 14.98
N ARG A 121 5.24 -9.02 13.85
CA ARG A 121 5.83 -8.65 12.55
C ARG A 121 5.67 -7.17 12.22
N LEU A 122 5.07 -6.37 13.10
CA LEU A 122 4.93 -4.93 12.88
C LEU A 122 6.27 -4.21 12.82
N LEU A 123 7.24 -4.57 13.67
CA LEU A 123 8.57 -3.96 13.63
C LEU A 123 9.29 -4.23 12.30
N PRO A 124 9.36 -5.48 11.79
CA PRO A 124 9.83 -5.74 10.43
C PRO A 124 9.05 -5.01 9.33
N LEU A 125 7.73 -4.90 9.42
CA LEU A 125 6.93 -4.16 8.44
C LEU A 125 7.26 -2.67 8.43
N ILE A 126 7.37 -2.06 9.61
CA ILE A 126 7.81 -0.67 9.77
C ILE A 126 9.21 -0.50 9.19
N GLY A 127 10.14 -1.40 9.51
CA GLY A 127 11.50 -1.37 8.94
C GLY A 127 11.51 -1.43 7.42
N LEU A 128 10.66 -2.27 6.81
CA LEU A 128 10.51 -2.35 5.35
C LEU A 128 9.94 -1.03 4.78
N SER A 129 8.93 -0.45 5.44
CA SER A 129 8.35 0.82 5.02
C SER A 129 9.31 2.00 5.17
N VAL A 130 10.17 2.00 6.20
CA VAL A 130 11.25 2.99 6.35
C VAL A 130 12.26 2.84 5.22
N ILE A 131 12.66 1.62 4.87
CA ILE A 131 13.55 1.38 3.72
C ILE A 131 12.91 1.89 2.42
N GLN A 132 11.63 1.57 2.19
CA GLN A 132 10.88 2.06 1.02
C GLN A 132 10.82 3.59 1.01
N PHE A 133 10.52 4.21 2.15
CA PHE A 133 10.50 5.66 2.30
C PHE A 133 11.86 6.27 1.97
N LEU A 134 12.95 5.73 2.51
CA LEU A 134 14.30 6.23 2.23
C LEU A 134 14.68 6.10 0.75
N ILE A 135 14.30 5.00 0.10
CA ILE A 135 14.62 4.76 -1.32
C ILE A 135 13.92 5.76 -2.25
N PHE A 136 12.69 6.17 -1.96
CA PHE A 136 11.94 7.05 -2.86
C PHE A 136 11.91 8.51 -2.40
N PHE A 137 11.68 8.73 -1.11
CA PHE A 137 11.45 10.07 -0.57
C PHE A 137 12.74 10.88 -0.47
N VAL A 138 13.86 10.27 -0.08
CA VAL A 138 15.14 10.99 0.06
C VAL A 138 15.64 11.51 -1.30
N PRO A 139 15.72 10.70 -2.37
CA PRO A 139 16.10 11.21 -3.69
C PRO A 139 15.14 12.29 -4.19
N MET A 140 13.84 12.10 -3.99
CA MET A 140 12.83 13.09 -4.36
C MET A 140 13.07 14.43 -3.64
N LEU A 141 13.26 14.41 -2.31
CA LEU A 141 13.53 15.60 -1.52
C LEU A 141 14.80 16.31 -1.98
N LEU A 142 15.87 15.57 -2.27
CA LEU A 142 17.12 16.15 -2.76
C LEU A 142 16.95 16.81 -4.13
N ILE A 143 16.24 16.15 -5.06
CA ILE A 143 16.00 16.66 -6.41
C ILE A 143 15.12 17.91 -6.38
N PHE A 144 13.98 17.86 -5.68
CA PHE A 144 13.07 19.01 -5.59
C PHE A 144 13.66 20.14 -4.75
N GLY A 145 14.33 19.83 -3.65
CA GLY A 145 15.02 20.83 -2.82
C GLY A 145 16.11 21.55 -3.60
N ALA A 146 16.93 20.83 -4.37
CA ALA A 146 17.92 21.43 -5.25
C ALA A 146 17.28 22.28 -6.36
N ALA A 147 16.19 21.80 -6.97
CA ALA A 147 15.48 22.55 -8.01
C ALA A 147 14.91 23.87 -7.47
N ILE A 148 14.28 23.85 -6.29
CA ILE A 148 13.75 25.06 -5.64
C ILE A 148 14.88 26.00 -5.23
N GLY A 149 15.97 25.49 -4.65
CA GLY A 149 17.12 26.31 -4.29
C GLY A 149 17.75 27.03 -5.49
N MET A 150 17.86 26.33 -6.63
CA MET A 150 18.41 26.89 -7.87
C MET A 150 17.48 27.93 -8.52
N THR A 151 16.16 27.74 -8.48
CA THR A 151 15.23 28.74 -9.03
C THR A 151 15.20 30.01 -8.19
N ILE A 152 15.24 29.90 -6.86
CA ILE A 152 15.31 31.06 -5.95
C ILE A 152 16.65 31.79 -6.14
N GLY A 153 17.77 31.07 -6.21
CA GLY A 153 19.10 31.65 -6.46
C GLY A 153 19.27 32.22 -7.87
N GLY A 154 18.35 31.92 -8.80
CA GLY A 154 18.42 32.26 -10.21
C GLY A 154 17.42 33.27 -10.73
N LEU A 155 16.69 33.93 -9.85
CA LEU A 155 15.73 34.98 -10.19
C LEU A 155 16.41 36.04 -11.08
N GLY A 156 16.04 36.07 -12.36
CA GLY A 156 16.56 37.01 -13.37
C GLY A 156 17.29 36.38 -14.56
N ASN A 157 17.65 35.09 -14.53
CA ASN A 157 18.32 34.42 -15.65
C ASN A 157 17.51 33.27 -16.26
N THR A 158 16.80 33.54 -17.36
CA THR A 158 15.91 32.57 -18.04
C THR A 158 16.61 31.26 -18.42
N GLY A 159 17.89 31.30 -18.79
CA GLY A 159 18.65 30.10 -19.15
C GLY A 159 18.84 29.13 -17.99
N MET A 160 19.00 29.65 -16.76
CA MET A 160 19.15 28.82 -15.57
C MET A 160 17.84 28.17 -15.15
N VAL A 161 16.72 28.91 -15.26
CA VAL A 161 15.37 28.37 -14.98
C VAL A 161 15.05 27.22 -15.94
N VAL A 162 15.30 27.38 -17.24
CA VAL A 162 15.07 26.31 -18.22
C VAL A 162 15.96 25.09 -17.94
N GLY A 163 17.23 25.31 -17.60
CA GLY A 163 18.15 24.23 -17.21
C GLY A 163 17.67 23.45 -15.99
N THR A 164 17.22 24.14 -14.94
CA THR A 164 16.71 23.52 -13.71
C THR A 164 15.44 22.70 -13.97
N VAL A 165 14.52 23.22 -14.78
CA VAL A 165 13.29 22.49 -15.15
C VAL A 165 13.63 21.21 -15.91
N LEU A 166 14.54 21.25 -16.88
CA LEU A 166 14.94 20.06 -17.64
C LEU A 166 15.57 18.98 -16.74
N VAL A 167 16.45 19.37 -15.81
CA VAL A 167 17.06 18.45 -14.84
C VAL A 167 16.00 17.86 -13.92
N ALA A 168 15.05 18.66 -13.43
CA ALA A 168 13.96 18.19 -12.58
C ALA A 168 13.05 17.19 -13.32
N VAL A 169 12.72 17.44 -14.58
CA VAL A 169 11.93 16.52 -15.41
C VAL A 169 12.67 15.20 -15.65
N LEU A 170 13.96 15.26 -16.02
CA LEU A 170 14.75 14.04 -16.22
C LEU A 170 14.85 13.22 -14.92
N ALA A 171 15.11 13.89 -13.80
CA ALA A 171 15.18 13.24 -12.50
C ALA A 171 13.84 12.63 -12.07
N PHE A 172 12.73 13.31 -12.35
CA PHE A 172 11.38 12.77 -12.15
C PHE A 172 11.14 11.51 -12.98
N VAL A 173 11.50 11.51 -14.27
CA VAL A 173 11.38 10.33 -15.14
C VAL A 173 12.20 9.16 -14.60
N LEU A 174 13.43 9.41 -14.11
CA LEU A 174 14.27 8.37 -13.52
C LEU A 174 13.67 7.80 -12.21
N ILE A 175 13.09 8.65 -11.36
CA ILE A 175 12.37 8.21 -10.16
C ILE A 175 11.18 7.34 -10.54
N VAL A 176 10.37 7.77 -11.52
CA VAL A 176 9.20 7.01 -11.97
C VAL A 176 9.62 5.66 -12.58
N ALA A 177 10.65 5.64 -13.42
CA ALA A 177 11.20 4.41 -13.97
C ALA A 177 11.72 3.47 -12.87
N GLY A 178 12.44 4.02 -11.88
CA GLY A 178 12.88 3.28 -10.69
C GLY A 178 11.71 2.75 -9.85
N ALA A 179 10.64 3.53 -9.70
CA ALA A 179 9.43 3.11 -8.98
C ALA A 179 8.76 1.93 -9.67
N ILE A 180 8.59 1.98 -11.00
CA ILE A 180 8.04 0.86 -11.78
C ILE A 180 8.97 -0.36 -11.69
N ALA A 181 10.29 -0.17 -11.74
CA ALA A 181 11.28 -1.25 -11.62
C ALA A 181 11.23 -1.98 -10.27
N LEU A 182 11.06 -1.23 -9.17
CA LEU A 182 11.06 -1.78 -7.81
C LEU A 182 9.66 -2.20 -7.33
N MET A 183 8.60 -1.80 -8.05
CA MET A 183 7.20 -1.97 -7.66
C MET A 183 6.83 -3.42 -7.33
N PRO A 184 7.15 -4.45 -8.15
CA PRO A 184 6.80 -5.82 -7.79
C PRO A 184 7.61 -6.31 -6.58
N ALA A 185 8.90 -5.97 -6.51
CA ALA A 185 9.75 -6.32 -5.36
C ALA A 185 9.15 -5.78 -4.05
N PHE A 186 8.79 -4.49 -3.99
CA PHE A 186 8.15 -3.92 -2.80
C PHE A 186 6.81 -4.57 -2.54
N SER A 187 5.97 -4.72 -3.56
CA SER A 187 4.66 -5.35 -3.43
C SER A 187 4.77 -6.72 -2.79
N LEU A 188 5.74 -7.56 -3.21
CA LEU A 188 6.00 -8.94 -2.75
C LEU A 188 6.75 -9.03 -1.41
N SER A 189 7.46 -7.96 -1.03
CA SER A 189 8.24 -7.92 0.22
C SER A 189 7.35 -7.92 1.45
N TYR A 190 6.20 -7.23 1.38
CA TYR A 190 5.24 -7.18 2.50
C TYR A 190 4.72 -8.58 2.85
N GLN A 191 4.45 -9.42 1.86
CA GLN A 191 4.01 -10.80 2.06
C GLN A 191 5.17 -11.68 2.50
N ALA A 192 6.39 -11.45 2.03
CA ALA A 192 7.56 -12.18 2.52
C ALA A 192 7.85 -11.90 4.01
N VAL A 193 7.69 -10.66 4.48
CA VAL A 193 7.82 -10.33 5.91
C VAL A 193 6.78 -11.08 6.74
N VAL A 194 5.54 -11.15 6.24
CA VAL A 194 4.38 -11.67 7.00
C VAL A 194 4.31 -13.20 6.93
N LEU A 195 4.37 -13.78 5.73
CA LEU A 195 4.20 -15.21 5.49
C LEU A 195 5.50 -15.98 5.72
N GLU A 196 6.65 -15.50 5.22
CA GLU A 196 7.95 -16.15 5.41
C GLU A 196 8.66 -15.69 6.70
N ARG A 197 8.07 -14.79 7.49
CA ARG A 197 8.61 -14.35 8.79
C ARG A 197 10.03 -13.75 8.69
N LEU A 198 10.33 -13.12 7.56
CA LEU A 198 11.65 -12.55 7.28
C LEU A 198 11.82 -11.13 7.86
N GLY A 199 13.08 -10.74 8.09
CA GLY A 199 13.44 -9.36 8.37
C GLY A 199 13.37 -8.45 7.13
N PRO A 200 13.39 -7.11 7.28
CA PRO A 200 13.12 -6.17 6.18
C PRO A 200 14.02 -6.34 4.96
N ILE A 201 15.34 -6.35 5.16
CA ILE A 201 16.33 -6.44 4.08
C ILE A 201 16.28 -7.81 3.42
N THR A 202 16.16 -8.87 4.22
CA THR A 202 16.06 -10.25 3.72
C THR A 202 14.79 -10.44 2.90
N ALA A 203 13.66 -9.89 3.34
CA ALA A 203 12.39 -9.90 2.61
C ALA A 203 12.50 -9.17 1.27
N LEU A 204 13.16 -8.01 1.23
CA LEU A 204 13.36 -7.27 -0.02
C LEU A 204 14.25 -8.02 -1.01
N ARG A 205 15.38 -8.58 -0.54
CA ARG A 205 16.26 -9.40 -1.38
C ARG A 205 15.55 -10.65 -1.89
N ARG A 206 14.73 -11.27 -1.05
CA ARG A 206 13.91 -12.44 -1.38
C ARG A 206 12.89 -12.08 -2.47
N ALA A 207 12.13 -11.01 -2.27
CA ALA A 207 11.15 -10.52 -3.22
C ALA A 207 11.77 -10.13 -4.56
N TRP A 208 12.99 -9.55 -4.54
CA TRP A 208 13.74 -9.22 -5.75
C TRP A 208 14.06 -10.46 -6.60
N ARG A 209 14.57 -11.52 -5.98
CA ARG A 209 14.83 -12.78 -6.68
C ARG A 209 13.55 -13.45 -7.17
N LEU A 210 12.47 -13.31 -6.40
CA LEU A 210 11.18 -13.93 -6.72
C LEU A 210 10.48 -13.25 -7.91
N GLN A 211 10.71 -11.94 -8.14
CA GLN A 211 10.12 -11.23 -9.28
C GLN A 211 10.89 -11.38 -10.60
N GLU A 212 12.16 -11.82 -10.57
CA GLU A 212 13.02 -11.91 -11.76
C GLU A 212 12.35 -12.77 -12.86
N PRO A 213 11.85 -13.98 -12.56
CA PRO A 213 11.09 -14.76 -13.53
C PRO A 213 9.70 -14.16 -13.76
N GLY A 214 9.41 -13.76 -15.00
CA GLY A 214 8.08 -13.26 -15.35
C GLY A 214 7.78 -11.84 -14.86
N TYR A 215 8.82 -11.03 -14.62
CA TYR A 215 8.74 -9.62 -14.20
C TYR A 215 7.66 -8.81 -14.95
N TRP A 216 7.63 -8.85 -16.28
CA TRP A 216 6.67 -8.06 -17.08
C TRP A 216 5.21 -8.44 -16.81
N ARG A 217 4.96 -9.71 -16.52
CA ARG A 217 3.63 -10.18 -16.15
C ARG A 217 3.25 -9.67 -14.77
N LEU A 218 4.17 -9.69 -13.81
CA LEU A 218 3.96 -9.11 -12.48
C LEU A 218 3.62 -7.62 -12.56
N VAL A 219 4.45 -6.84 -13.26
CA VAL A 219 4.23 -5.41 -13.49
C VAL A 219 2.88 -5.18 -14.16
N GLY A 220 2.59 -5.91 -15.25
CA GLY A 220 1.33 -5.77 -15.98
C GLY A 220 0.10 -6.04 -15.11
N ILE A 221 0.11 -7.09 -14.29
CA ILE A 221 -1.01 -7.41 -13.39
C ILE A 221 -1.14 -6.37 -12.29
N LEU A 222 -0.02 -5.95 -11.67
CA LEU A 222 -0.08 -4.92 -10.62
C LEU A 222 -0.56 -3.57 -11.16
N LEU A 223 -0.05 -3.13 -12.31
CA LEU A 223 -0.50 -1.91 -12.97
C LEU A 223 -1.99 -2.00 -13.34
N LEU A 224 -2.43 -3.12 -13.93
CA LEU A 224 -3.84 -3.33 -14.22
C LEU A 224 -4.70 -3.29 -12.95
N THR A 225 -4.22 -3.90 -11.87
CA THR A 225 -4.91 -3.89 -10.57
C THR A 225 -5.06 -2.47 -10.07
N TYR A 226 -3.98 -1.69 -10.06
CA TYR A 226 -4.02 -0.28 -9.64
C TYR A 226 -4.88 0.60 -10.54
N VAL A 227 -4.89 0.39 -11.85
CA VAL A 227 -5.77 1.10 -12.79
C VAL A 227 -7.23 0.78 -12.48
N VAL A 228 -7.58 -0.50 -12.35
CA VAL A 228 -8.97 -0.92 -12.06
C VAL A 228 -9.44 -0.36 -10.72
N THR A 229 -8.64 -0.50 -9.66
CA THR A 229 -9.00 0.03 -8.34
C THR A 229 -9.00 1.54 -8.31
N GLY A 230 -8.12 2.19 -9.07
CA GLY A 230 -8.06 3.64 -9.22
C GLY A 230 -9.32 4.18 -9.89
N ILE A 231 -9.80 3.53 -10.95
CA ILE A 231 -11.08 3.87 -11.60
C ILE A 231 -12.24 3.71 -10.62
N VAL A 232 -12.30 2.61 -9.87
CA VAL A 232 -13.35 2.40 -8.85
C VAL A 232 -13.31 3.50 -7.79
N ALA A 233 -12.13 3.82 -7.26
CA ALA A 233 -11.97 4.89 -6.28
C ALA A 233 -12.36 6.26 -6.85
N ALA A 234 -11.99 6.56 -8.10
CA ALA A 234 -12.34 7.81 -8.77
C ALA A 234 -13.86 7.95 -8.94
N ILE A 235 -14.55 6.90 -9.40
CA ILE A 235 -16.01 6.88 -9.55
C ILE A 235 -16.69 7.14 -8.20
N VAL A 236 -16.22 6.49 -7.13
CA VAL A 236 -16.74 6.69 -5.78
C VAL A 236 -16.50 8.12 -5.29
N ALA A 237 -15.38 8.74 -5.66
CA ALA A 237 -15.02 10.08 -5.25
C ALA A 237 -15.81 11.19 -5.95
N ILE A 238 -16.36 10.96 -7.15
CA ILE A 238 -17.10 11.99 -7.93
C ILE A 238 -18.18 12.71 -7.10
N PRO A 239 -19.16 12.03 -6.46
CA PRO A 239 -20.21 12.74 -5.71
C PRO A 239 -19.65 13.56 -4.54
N PHE A 240 -18.59 13.09 -3.88
CA PHE A 240 -17.92 13.82 -2.80
C PHE A 240 -17.12 15.00 -3.33
N GLY A 241 -16.51 14.89 -4.51
CA GLY A 241 -15.84 16.00 -5.17
C GLY A 241 -16.82 17.12 -5.55
N VAL A 242 -18.00 16.76 -6.07
CA VAL A 242 -19.07 17.74 -6.34
C VAL A 242 -19.54 18.39 -5.03
N GLY A 243 -19.79 17.59 -3.99
CA GLY A 243 -20.19 18.12 -2.68
C GLY A 243 -19.15 19.05 -2.06
N THR A 244 -17.87 18.71 -2.20
CA THR A 244 -16.73 19.53 -1.74
C THR A 244 -16.71 20.87 -2.48
N ALA A 245 -16.79 20.85 -3.81
CA ALA A 245 -16.80 22.05 -4.65
C ALA A 245 -18.01 22.97 -4.39
N LEU A 246 -19.16 22.43 -3.95
CA LEU A 246 -20.34 23.25 -3.60
C LEU A 246 -20.18 24.01 -2.29
N VAL A 247 -19.41 23.47 -1.34
CA VAL A 247 -19.18 24.09 -0.03
C VAL A 247 -17.96 25.01 -0.05
N GLU A 248 -17.01 24.75 -0.94
CA GLU A 248 -15.83 25.56 -1.16
C GLU A 248 -16.15 26.77 -2.03
N SER A 249 -16.48 27.90 -1.38
CA SER A 249 -16.76 29.17 -2.05
C SER A 249 -15.85 30.29 -1.54
N GLY A 250 -15.39 31.15 -2.46
CA GLY A 250 -14.64 32.38 -2.15
C GLY A 250 -13.21 32.15 -1.64
N ASP A 251 -12.70 33.13 -0.87
CA ASP A 251 -11.32 33.16 -0.35
C ASP A 251 -11.02 32.11 0.73
N ALA A 252 -12.04 31.38 1.21
CA ALA A 252 -11.93 30.40 2.30
C ALA A 252 -11.02 29.20 1.99
N THR A 253 -10.61 29.01 0.73
CA THR A 253 -9.70 27.94 0.27
C THR A 253 -8.25 28.39 0.08
N ARG A 254 -7.94 29.68 0.28
CA ARG A 254 -6.57 30.25 0.22
C ARG A 254 -5.77 29.92 1.48
N ASN A 255 -5.67 28.64 1.80
CA ASN A 255 -4.97 28.13 2.97
C ASN A 255 -4.09 26.92 2.60
N LEU A 256 -3.19 26.53 3.51
CA LEU A 256 -2.28 25.41 3.25
C LEU A 256 -2.97 24.06 3.06
N ALA A 257 -4.17 23.86 3.63
CA ALA A 257 -4.93 22.63 3.43
C ALA A 257 -5.61 22.57 2.06
N GLY A 258 -5.73 23.71 1.36
CA GLY A 258 -6.34 23.82 0.03
C GLY A 258 -7.86 23.63 0.02
N GLY A 259 -8.53 23.74 1.17
CA GLY A 259 -9.96 23.48 1.30
C GLY A 259 -10.53 24.00 2.62
N THR A 260 -11.85 23.91 2.77
CA THR A 260 -12.53 24.24 4.03
C THR A 260 -12.61 23.02 4.93
N VAL A 261 -12.76 23.19 6.25
CA VAL A 261 -12.94 22.05 7.17
C VAL A 261 -14.11 21.15 6.74
N VAL A 262 -15.20 21.74 6.25
CA VAL A 262 -16.36 20.96 5.76
C VAL A 262 -16.02 20.25 4.45
N GLY A 263 -15.34 20.90 3.51
CA GLY A 263 -14.87 20.29 2.26
C GLY A 263 -13.94 19.10 2.51
N LEU A 264 -12.98 19.25 3.43
CA LEU A 264 -12.07 18.18 3.84
C LEU A 264 -12.80 17.01 4.49
N ALA A 265 -13.85 17.28 5.29
CA ALA A 265 -14.66 16.22 5.87
C ALA A 265 -15.42 15.41 4.80
N ILE A 266 -16.02 16.10 3.81
CA ILE A 266 -16.70 15.46 2.67
C ILE A 266 -15.71 14.60 1.87
N ALA A 267 -14.54 15.16 1.56
CA ALA A 267 -13.47 14.46 0.85
C ALA A 267 -12.97 13.22 1.62
N ALA A 268 -12.79 13.34 2.95
CA ALA A 268 -12.37 12.24 3.82
C ALA A 268 -13.38 11.07 3.79
N VAL A 269 -14.69 11.37 3.79
CA VAL A 269 -15.74 10.34 3.66
C VAL A 269 -15.66 9.64 2.30
N GLY A 270 -15.53 10.39 1.21
CA GLY A 270 -15.39 9.82 -0.13
C GLY A 270 -14.16 8.92 -0.26
N SER A 271 -13.03 9.40 0.27
CA SER A 271 -11.76 8.65 0.33
C SER A 271 -11.89 7.38 1.16
N ALA A 272 -12.55 7.44 2.32
CA ALA A 272 -12.81 6.29 3.18
C ALA A 272 -13.61 5.22 2.43
N ILE A 273 -14.73 5.59 1.80
CA ILE A 273 -15.56 4.63 1.06
C ILE A 273 -14.77 4.01 -0.10
N GLY A 274 -14.03 4.82 -0.85
CA GLY A 274 -13.18 4.33 -1.94
C GLY A 274 -12.14 3.31 -1.46
N GLN A 275 -11.46 3.59 -0.34
CA GLN A 275 -10.46 2.68 0.24
C GLN A 275 -11.08 1.40 0.80
N VAL A 276 -12.24 1.47 1.47
CA VAL A 276 -12.94 0.28 1.99
C VAL A 276 -13.29 -0.72 0.88
N LEU A 277 -13.62 -0.21 -0.31
CA LEU A 277 -13.94 -1.06 -1.46
C LEU A 277 -12.69 -1.64 -2.16
N THR A 278 -11.60 -0.87 -2.22
CA THR A 278 -10.44 -1.17 -3.06
C THR A 278 -9.30 -1.89 -2.34
N VAL A 279 -9.07 -1.58 -1.06
CA VAL A 279 -7.97 -2.14 -0.25
C VAL A 279 -8.06 -3.67 -0.12
N PRO A 280 -9.22 -4.29 0.21
CA PRO A 280 -9.29 -5.74 0.39
C PRO A 280 -9.04 -6.50 -0.91
N PHE A 281 -9.50 -5.95 -2.02
CA PHE A 281 -9.27 -6.51 -3.35
C PHE A 281 -7.79 -6.45 -3.72
N THR A 282 -7.16 -5.27 -3.56
CA THR A 282 -5.73 -5.07 -3.86
C THR A 282 -4.85 -5.99 -3.02
N ALA A 283 -5.10 -6.06 -1.71
CA ALA A 283 -4.36 -6.94 -0.81
C ALA A 283 -4.54 -8.42 -1.18
N GLY A 284 -5.76 -8.82 -1.56
CA GLY A 284 -6.06 -10.16 -2.08
C GLY A 284 -5.25 -10.50 -3.33
N VAL A 285 -5.23 -9.61 -4.32
CA VAL A 285 -4.47 -9.81 -5.56
C VAL A 285 -2.98 -9.88 -5.28
N GLN A 286 -2.43 -8.98 -4.48
CA GLN A 286 -1.00 -8.97 -4.15
C GLN A 286 -0.57 -10.22 -3.37
N ALA A 287 -1.37 -10.65 -2.39
CA ALA A 287 -1.13 -11.90 -1.66
C ALA A 287 -1.17 -13.12 -2.58
N LEU A 288 -2.16 -13.20 -3.48
CA LEU A 288 -2.24 -14.29 -4.46
C LEU A 288 -1.13 -14.23 -5.52
N LEU A 289 -0.66 -13.04 -5.90
CA LEU A 289 0.49 -12.88 -6.80
C LEU A 289 1.77 -13.42 -6.17
N TYR A 290 1.97 -13.17 -4.87
CA TYR A 290 3.10 -13.73 -4.15
C TYR A 290 3.04 -15.26 -4.09
N ILE A 291 1.85 -15.82 -3.82
CA ILE A 291 1.63 -17.28 -3.84
C ILE A 291 1.85 -17.85 -5.25
N ASP A 292 1.34 -17.18 -6.29
CA ASP A 292 1.56 -17.57 -7.70
C ASP A 292 3.04 -17.62 -8.06
N GLN A 293 3.82 -16.61 -7.66
CA GLN A 293 5.26 -16.60 -7.94
C GLN A 293 6.00 -17.73 -7.24
N ARG A 294 5.64 -18.04 -5.99
CA ARG A 294 6.23 -19.20 -5.29
C ARG A 294 5.80 -20.53 -5.91
N MET A 295 4.57 -20.64 -6.41
CA MET A 295 4.15 -21.83 -7.16
C MET A 295 4.93 -21.99 -8.47
N ARG A 296 5.20 -20.89 -9.19
CA ARG A 296 5.92 -20.91 -10.47
C ARG A 296 7.42 -21.16 -10.32
N ASN A 297 8.04 -20.53 -9.33
CA ASN A 297 9.49 -20.48 -9.22
C ASN A 297 10.04 -21.51 -8.22
N GLU A 298 9.22 -22.01 -7.30
CA GLU A 298 9.68 -22.83 -6.15
C GLU A 298 8.87 -24.12 -5.96
N GLY A 299 7.83 -24.36 -6.77
CA GLY A 299 7.00 -25.56 -6.65
C GLY A 299 6.17 -25.60 -5.35
N LEU A 300 5.80 -24.44 -4.80
CA LEU A 300 4.94 -24.34 -3.61
C LEU A 300 3.59 -25.08 -3.80
N ASP A 301 3.15 -25.27 -5.03
CA ASP A 301 1.94 -26.02 -5.35
C ASP A 301 2.01 -27.48 -4.89
N HIS A 302 3.19 -28.11 -4.85
CA HIS A 302 3.38 -29.45 -4.32
C HIS A 302 3.08 -29.53 -2.82
N ALA A 303 3.64 -28.61 -2.03
CA ALA A 303 3.42 -28.55 -0.59
C ALA A 303 1.95 -28.24 -0.27
N LEU A 304 1.35 -27.28 -0.99
CA LEU A 304 -0.07 -26.93 -0.82
C LEU A 304 -1.00 -28.09 -1.21
N ARG A 305 -0.71 -28.84 -2.28
CA ARG A 305 -1.50 -30.03 -2.67
C ARG A 305 -1.36 -31.16 -1.66
N ALA A 306 -0.14 -31.43 -1.18
CA ALA A 306 0.10 -32.48 -0.19
C ALA A 306 -0.69 -32.22 1.10
N GLU A 307 -0.63 -31.00 1.62
CA GLU A 307 -1.40 -30.61 2.80
C GLU A 307 -2.91 -30.66 2.54
N ALA A 308 -3.36 -30.19 1.38
CA ALA A 308 -4.77 -30.22 1.02
C ALA A 308 -5.33 -31.66 0.94
N ILE A 309 -4.56 -32.60 0.42
CA ILE A 309 -4.91 -34.03 0.39
C ILE A 309 -4.94 -34.60 1.81
N HIS A 310 -3.93 -34.28 2.63
CA HIS A 310 -3.89 -34.70 4.04
C HIS A 310 -5.14 -34.27 4.80
N ARG A 311 -5.54 -33.00 4.67
CA ARG A 311 -6.75 -32.47 5.31
C ARG A 311 -8.02 -33.16 4.83
N TRP A 312 -8.10 -33.46 3.53
CA TRP A 312 -9.25 -34.18 2.97
C TRP A 312 -9.33 -35.62 3.48
N GLN A 313 -8.20 -36.30 3.66
CA GLN A 313 -8.14 -37.68 4.14
C GLN A 313 -8.37 -37.81 5.65
N THR A 314 -7.76 -36.91 6.45
CA THR A 314 -7.74 -37.04 7.91
C THR A 314 -8.75 -36.16 8.62
N GLY A 315 -9.29 -35.13 7.93
CA GLY A 315 -10.10 -34.08 8.57
C GLY A 315 -9.30 -33.16 9.50
N THR A 316 -7.98 -33.32 9.58
CA THR A 316 -7.10 -32.58 10.49
C THR A 316 -6.03 -31.81 9.74
N VAL A 317 -5.57 -30.71 10.34
CA VAL A 317 -4.43 -29.92 9.83
C VAL A 317 -3.14 -30.71 10.08
N GLY A 318 -2.40 -31.03 9.03
CA GLY A 318 -1.13 -31.73 9.13
C GLY A 318 -0.02 -30.78 9.55
N VAL A 319 0.31 -29.84 8.67
CA VAL A 319 1.23 -28.73 8.97
C VAL A 319 0.41 -27.46 9.19
N PRO A 320 0.62 -26.73 10.31
CA PRO A 320 0.00 -25.42 10.51
C PRO A 320 0.27 -24.51 9.32
N THR A 321 -0.77 -23.81 8.84
CA THR A 321 -0.70 -23.05 7.59
C THR A 321 0.46 -22.07 7.57
N GLU A 322 0.72 -21.41 8.68
CA GLU A 322 1.85 -20.51 8.89
C GLU A 322 3.23 -21.13 8.68
N ASN A 323 3.39 -22.43 8.89
CA ASN A 323 4.67 -23.13 8.74
C ASN A 323 4.91 -23.61 7.31
N LEU A 324 3.84 -23.86 6.54
CA LEU A 324 3.93 -24.26 5.12
C LEU A 324 4.70 -23.23 4.29
N TRP A 325 4.55 -21.95 4.62
CA TRP A 325 5.22 -20.87 3.91
C TRP A 325 6.73 -20.82 4.19
N VAL A 326 7.18 -21.33 5.33
CA VAL A 326 8.59 -21.30 5.76
C VAL A 326 9.33 -22.56 5.27
N SER A 327 8.68 -23.73 5.31
CA SER A 327 9.33 -25.02 5.03
C SER A 327 9.50 -25.32 3.54
N SER A 328 8.70 -24.73 2.66
CA SER A 328 8.74 -25.02 1.21
C SER A 328 9.85 -24.30 0.44
N GLY A 329 10.84 -23.72 1.13
CA GLY A 329 11.90 -22.88 0.54
C GLY A 329 13.30 -23.51 0.47
N TYR A 330 13.51 -24.72 0.98
CA TYR A 330 14.79 -25.41 0.85
C TYR A 330 14.69 -26.55 -0.16
N PRO A 331 15.45 -26.53 -1.27
CA PRO A 331 15.81 -27.78 -1.92
C PRO A 331 16.61 -28.58 -0.90
N GLN A 332 16.04 -29.68 -0.41
CA GLN A 332 16.85 -30.78 0.13
C GLN A 332 17.72 -31.23 -1.04
N GLN A 333 18.96 -30.72 -1.09
CA GLN A 333 19.99 -31.25 -1.96
C GLN A 333 20.22 -32.69 -1.49
N TYR A 334 19.71 -33.64 -2.27
CA TYR A 334 20.15 -35.03 -2.25
C TYR A 334 21.53 -35.12 -2.91
#